data_AF-A0A9D9KC01-F1
#
_entry.id   AF-A0A9D9KC01-F1
#
_cell.length_a   1.000
_cell.length_b   1.000
_cell.length_c   1.000
_cell.angle_alpha   90.00
_cell.angle_beta   90.00
_cell.angle_gamma   90.00
#
_symmetry.space_group_name_H-M   'P 1'
#
loop_
_entity.id
_entity.type
_entity.pdbx_description
1 polymer ?
#
loop_
_entity_poly.entity_id
_entity_poly.type
_entity_poly.pdbx_seq_one_letter_code
_entity_poly.pdbx_strand_id
1 'polypeptide(L)'
;MNDTLSFFVGIVGSALFAVSGAVAQVSDFSTGSTPEPSTERPVESQTTSPRRLQIAVSVTEPEDLKVAEGDFVEVGQILADRDRERQRLELQRDELQLSLDRLEAAIITPPLPPAPVPEMAQLPKANYQEQQARIDRALANVETTEFAVADNCNGSISVLGRNSAYPLDRSKS
;
A
#
# COMPACT_ATOMS: atom_id res chain seq x y z
N MET A 1 -15.33 4.01 41.15
CA MET A 1 -14.97 5.19 40.35
C MET A 1 -13.45 5.18 40.16
N ASN A 2 -13.07 5.17 38.89
CA ASN A 2 -11.77 5.53 38.30
C ASN A 2 -10.77 4.40 38.01
N ASP A 3 -10.80 4.04 36.73
CA ASP A 3 -9.77 3.41 35.89
C ASP A 3 -8.44 4.18 35.85
N THR A 4 -7.35 3.45 35.60
CA THR A 4 -6.18 3.78 34.74
C THR A 4 -5.23 2.57 34.78
N LEU A 5 -5.21 1.65 33.81
CA LEU A 5 -4.53 1.61 32.51
C LEU A 5 -2.98 1.70 32.49
N SER A 6 -2.41 0.64 31.89
CA SER A 6 -1.22 0.60 31.00
C SER A 6 0.17 0.44 31.62
N PHE A 7 0.85 -0.66 31.26
CA PHE A 7 2.11 -0.61 30.48
C PHE A 7 2.37 -1.94 29.75
N PHE A 8 2.38 -1.82 28.42
CA PHE A 8 2.77 -2.82 27.42
C PHE A 8 4.31 -2.84 27.29
N VAL A 9 4.94 -4.00 27.43
CA VAL A 9 6.28 -4.36 26.94
C VAL A 9 6.19 -5.88 26.71
N GLY A 10 6.20 -6.45 25.50
CA GLY A 10 7.14 -6.27 24.40
C GLY A 10 7.78 -7.64 24.14
N ILE A 11 7.12 -8.52 23.38
CA ILE A 11 7.74 -9.74 22.83
C ILE A 11 7.65 -9.64 21.30
N VAL A 12 8.77 -9.21 20.73
CA VAL A 12 9.12 -9.33 19.32
C VAL A 12 9.68 -10.73 19.12
N GLY A 13 9.23 -11.45 18.09
CA GLY A 13 10.05 -12.51 17.49
C GLY A 13 9.34 -13.82 17.12
N SER A 14 8.63 -13.80 16.00
CA SER A 14 8.65 -14.83 14.93
C SER A 14 8.45 -16.31 15.30
N ALA A 15 7.21 -16.80 15.15
CA ALA A 15 6.91 -18.21 14.96
C ALA A 15 7.07 -18.58 13.47
N LEU A 16 8.00 -19.49 13.17
CA LEU A 16 8.17 -20.11 11.85
C LEU A 16 7.36 -21.41 11.86
N PHE A 17 6.08 -21.35 11.48
CA PHE A 17 5.25 -22.55 11.31
C PHE A 17 5.44 -23.11 9.90
N ALA A 18 6.14 -24.23 9.81
CA ALA A 18 6.23 -25.02 8.58
C ALA A 18 4.89 -25.74 8.34
N VAL A 19 4.16 -25.31 7.30
CA VAL A 19 3.00 -26.03 6.76
C VAL A 19 3.52 -27.28 6.04
N SER A 20 3.35 -28.44 6.66
CA SER A 20 3.51 -29.74 5.99
C SER A 20 2.19 -30.06 5.29
N GLY A 21 2.19 -29.95 3.96
CA GLY A 21 1.05 -30.29 3.13
C GLY A 21 0.86 -31.80 3.01
N ALA A 22 -0.19 -32.32 3.62
CA ALA A 22 -0.76 -33.62 3.27
C ALA A 22 -1.94 -33.36 2.33
N VAL A 23 -1.73 -33.65 1.04
CA VAL A 23 -2.78 -33.65 0.03
C VAL A 23 -3.64 -34.91 0.25
N ALA A 24 -4.82 -34.75 0.83
CA ALA A 24 -5.79 -35.84 0.94
C ALA A 24 -6.52 -36.01 -0.41
N GLN A 25 -6.45 -37.22 -0.94
CA GLN A 25 -7.00 -37.63 -2.23
C GLN A 25 -8.53 -37.63 -2.21
N VAL A 26 -9.12 -37.07 -3.25
CA VAL A 26 -10.56 -37.15 -3.53
C VAL A 26 -10.83 -38.50 -4.17
N SER A 27 -11.58 -39.35 -3.47
CA SER A 27 -12.09 -40.62 -4.01
C SER A 27 -13.44 -40.36 -4.66
N ASP A 28 -13.47 -40.37 -5.99
CA ASP A 28 -14.68 -40.30 -6.79
C ASP A 28 -15.62 -41.47 -6.47
N PHE A 29 -16.85 -41.14 -6.09
CA PHE A 29 -17.95 -42.10 -5.95
C PHE A 29 -18.48 -42.46 -7.34
N SER A 30 -18.05 -43.60 -7.88
CA SER A 30 -18.66 -44.22 -9.05
C SER A 30 -20.01 -44.84 -8.67
N THR A 31 -21.10 -44.30 -9.22
CA THR A 31 -22.44 -44.88 -9.11
C THR A 31 -22.77 -45.56 -10.44
N GLY A 32 -22.51 -46.87 -10.53
CA GLY A 32 -22.95 -47.72 -11.63
C GLY A 32 -24.04 -48.67 -11.12
N SER A 33 -25.29 -48.35 -11.42
CA SER A 33 -26.48 -49.12 -11.06
C SER A 33 -26.65 -50.35 -11.95
N THR A 34 -26.55 -51.55 -11.37
CA THR A 34 -27.10 -52.79 -11.92
C THR A 34 -28.42 -53.09 -11.20
N PRO A 35 -29.56 -53.26 -11.90
CA PRO A 35 -30.82 -53.61 -11.28
C PRO A 35 -31.00 -55.13 -11.29
N GLU A 36 -31.11 -55.75 -10.11
CA GLU A 36 -31.64 -57.11 -9.94
C GLU A 36 -32.11 -57.32 -8.49
N PRO A 37 -32.97 -58.31 -8.21
CA PRO A 37 -34.37 -58.09 -7.91
C PRO A 37 -34.71 -58.03 -6.42
N SER A 38 -35.86 -57.42 -6.15
CA SER A 38 -36.50 -57.21 -4.86
C SER A 38 -36.48 -58.46 -3.97
N THR A 39 -35.56 -58.49 -3.01
CA THR A 39 -35.61 -59.40 -1.86
C THR A 39 -36.60 -58.82 -0.85
N GLU A 40 -37.64 -59.60 -0.55
CA GLU A 40 -38.68 -59.30 0.42
C GLU A 40 -38.08 -58.78 1.73
N ARG A 41 -38.50 -57.56 2.11
CA ARG A 41 -38.14 -56.94 3.38
C ARG A 41 -38.94 -57.66 4.48
N PRO A 42 -38.31 -58.31 5.48
CA PRO A 42 -39.05 -58.85 6.61
C PRO A 42 -39.69 -57.68 7.35
N VAL A 43 -41.02 -57.68 7.43
CA VAL A 43 -41.76 -56.79 8.34
C VAL A 43 -41.48 -57.31 9.75
N GLU A 44 -40.53 -56.67 10.44
CA GLU A 44 -40.24 -56.99 11.84
C GLU A 44 -41.51 -56.81 12.68
N SER A 45 -41.91 -57.92 13.29
CA SER A 45 -42.97 -57.97 14.28
C SER A 45 -42.55 -57.13 15.48
N GLN A 46 -43.35 -56.13 15.85
CA GLN A 46 -43.15 -55.36 17.08
C GLN A 46 -43.31 -56.31 18.27
N THR A 47 -42.18 -56.83 18.73
CA THR A 47 -42.08 -57.63 19.95
C THR A 47 -42.04 -56.64 21.11
N THR A 48 -43.08 -56.64 21.93
CA THR A 48 -43.25 -55.81 23.14
C THR A 48 -42.36 -56.26 24.31
N SER A 49 -41.30 -57.01 24.00
CA SER A 49 -40.38 -57.58 24.96
C SER A 49 -39.08 -56.78 24.96
N PRO A 50 -38.52 -56.40 26.12
CA PRO A 50 -37.25 -55.68 26.16
C PRO A 50 -36.14 -56.55 25.56
N ARG A 51 -35.58 -56.11 24.41
CA ARG A 51 -34.46 -56.76 23.73
C ARG A 51 -33.20 -55.91 23.88
N ARG A 52 -32.06 -56.54 24.20
CA ARG A 52 -30.76 -55.85 24.20
C ARG A 52 -30.36 -55.58 22.74
N LEU A 53 -30.10 -54.31 22.43
CA LEU A 53 -29.61 -53.87 21.13
C LEU A 53 -28.11 -53.59 21.22
N GLN A 54 -27.36 -53.94 20.18
CA GLN A 54 -25.97 -53.54 20.01
C GLN A 54 -25.89 -52.53 18.87
N ILE A 55 -25.36 -51.34 19.16
CA ILE A 55 -25.26 -50.23 18.22
C ILE A 55 -23.79 -49.84 18.13
N ALA A 56 -23.21 -49.90 16.93
CA ALA A 56 -21.87 -49.42 16.67
C ALA A 56 -21.94 -47.96 16.20
N VAL A 57 -21.39 -47.03 16.98
CA VAL A 57 -21.35 -45.60 16.67
C VAL A 57 -19.89 -45.15 16.59
N SER A 58 -19.54 -44.41 15.54
CA SER A 58 -18.24 -43.76 15.43
C SER A 58 -18.35 -42.35 15.99
N VAL A 59 -17.63 -42.07 17.08
CA VAL A 59 -17.62 -40.77 17.76
C VAL A 59 -16.17 -40.31 17.88
N THR A 60 -15.93 -39.01 17.72
CA THR A 60 -14.58 -38.45 17.81
C THR A 60 -14.07 -38.42 19.26
N GLU A 61 -14.93 -38.03 20.20
CA GLU A 61 -14.64 -37.99 21.63
C GLU A 61 -15.71 -38.77 22.41
N PRO A 62 -15.33 -39.56 23.44
CA PRO A 62 -16.28 -40.36 24.20
C PRO A 62 -17.28 -39.50 24.99
N GLU A 63 -16.94 -38.24 25.25
CA GLU A 63 -17.77 -37.27 25.97
C GLU A 63 -18.98 -36.77 25.15
N ASP A 64 -18.96 -36.96 23.82
CA ASP A 64 -20.06 -36.58 22.93
C ASP A 64 -21.20 -37.63 22.97
N LEU A 65 -20.99 -38.79 23.62
CA LEU A 65 -22.02 -39.81 23.82
C LEU A 65 -23.02 -39.39 24.90
N LYS A 66 -24.30 -39.39 24.57
CA LYS A 66 -25.40 -38.94 25.45
C LYS A 66 -26.11 -40.10 26.16
N VAL A 67 -25.63 -41.33 25.97
CA VAL A 67 -26.22 -42.56 26.50
C VAL A 67 -25.14 -43.44 27.13
N ALA A 68 -25.52 -44.17 28.18
CA ALA A 68 -24.66 -45.14 28.85
C ALA A 68 -25.05 -46.59 28.46
N GLU A 69 -24.17 -47.55 28.77
CA GLU A 69 -24.49 -48.96 28.57
C GLU A 69 -25.68 -49.36 29.45
N GLY A 70 -26.70 -49.97 28.82
CA GLY A 70 -27.90 -50.44 29.51
C GLY A 70 -29.05 -49.45 29.50
N ASP A 71 -28.87 -48.23 28.97
CA ASP A 71 -29.95 -47.27 28.82
C ASP A 71 -31.00 -47.71 27.78
N PHE A 72 -32.25 -47.32 28.03
CA PHE A 72 -33.32 -47.46 27.06
C PHE A 72 -33.24 -46.32 26.05
N VAL A 73 -33.27 -46.68 24.77
CA VAL A 73 -33.22 -45.73 23.65
C VAL A 73 -34.49 -45.79 22.82
N GLU A 74 -35.02 -44.61 22.48
CA GLU A 74 -36.19 -44.47 21.64
C GLU A 74 -35.81 -44.19 20.18
N VAL A 75 -36.71 -44.55 19.26
CA VAL A 75 -36.50 -44.25 17.84
C VAL A 75 -36.52 -42.74 17.63
N GLY A 76 -35.44 -42.20 17.06
CA GLY A 76 -35.25 -40.77 16.84
C GLY A 76 -34.48 -40.05 17.95
N GLN A 77 -34.11 -40.75 19.02
CA GLN A 77 -33.22 -40.20 20.05
C GLN A 77 -31.81 -39.99 19.49
N ILE A 78 -31.22 -38.83 19.81
CA ILE A 78 -29.83 -38.51 19.49
C ILE A 78 -28.93 -39.22 20.49
N LEU A 79 -28.13 -40.18 20.00
CA LEU A 79 -27.22 -40.99 20.83
C LEU A 79 -25.86 -40.32 21.05
N ALA A 80 -25.43 -39.50 20.09
CA ALA A 80 -24.18 -38.75 20.16
C ALA A 80 -24.36 -37.37 19.54
N ASP A 81 -23.88 -36.33 20.20
CA ASP A 81 -23.85 -34.97 19.66
C ASP A 81 -22.62 -34.20 20.13
N ARG A 82 -22.08 -33.36 19.25
CA ARG A 82 -20.87 -32.55 19.47
C ARG A 82 -21.28 -31.13 19.88
N ASP A 83 -22.10 -31.02 20.91
CA ASP A 83 -22.74 -29.75 21.32
C ASP A 83 -21.70 -28.67 21.62
N ARG A 84 -20.59 -29.03 22.28
CA ARG A 84 -19.50 -28.10 22.62
C ARG A 84 -18.80 -27.53 21.39
N GLU A 85 -18.46 -28.38 20.43
CA GLU A 85 -17.78 -27.94 19.20
C GLU A 85 -18.73 -27.08 18.35
N ARG A 86 -20.01 -27.46 18.27
CA ARG A 86 -21.03 -26.67 17.60
C ARG A 86 -21.15 -25.28 18.24
N GLN A 87 -21.27 -25.21 19.56
CA GLN A 87 -21.34 -23.94 20.29
C GLN A 87 -20.08 -23.09 20.05
N ARG A 88 -18.89 -23.69 20.06
CA ARG A 88 -17.64 -22.98 19.78
C ARG A 88 -17.66 -22.37 18.37
N LEU A 89 -18.10 -23.13 17.37
CA LEU A 89 -18.16 -22.67 15.98
C LEU A 89 -19.23 -21.60 15.76
N GLU A 90 -20.36 -21.70 16.45
CA GLU A 90 -21.41 -20.66 16.43
C GLU A 90 -20.89 -19.33 16.98
N LEU A 91 -20.17 -19.37 18.11
CA LEU A 91 -19.54 -18.18 18.68
C LEU A 91 -18.51 -17.55 17.72
N GLN A 92 -17.68 -18.38 17.08
CA GLN A 92 -16.71 -17.90 16.08
C GLN A 92 -17.40 -17.27 14.87
N ARG A 93 -18.49 -17.88 14.39
CA ARG A 93 -19.30 -17.32 13.32
C ARG A 93 -19.84 -15.94 13.70
N ASP A 94 -20.38 -15.80 14.91
CA ASP A 94 -21.00 -14.55 15.37
C ASP A 94 -19.98 -13.42 15.52
N GLU A 95 -18.79 -13.73 16.04
CA GLU A 95 -17.68 -12.79 16.11
C GLU A 95 -17.26 -12.29 14.72
N LEU A 96 -17.13 -13.21 13.77
CA LEU A 96 -16.79 -12.87 12.39
C LEU A 96 -17.90 -12.04 11.73
N GLN A 97 -19.16 -12.38 11.94
CA GLN A 97 -20.28 -11.62 11.39
C GLN A 97 -20.28 -10.18 11.92
N LEU A 98 -20.08 -9.99 13.21
CA LEU A 98 -19.97 -8.66 13.81
C LEU A 98 -18.80 -7.86 13.23
N SER A 99 -17.68 -8.53 12.93
CA SER A 99 -16.53 -7.89 12.29
C SER A 99 -16.86 -7.40 10.88
N LEU A 100 -17.62 -8.20 10.10
CA LEU A 100 -18.07 -7.83 8.76
C LEU A 100 -19.05 -6.66 8.83
N ASP A 101 -20.04 -6.73 9.71
CA ASP A 101 -21.04 -5.67 9.87
C ASP A 101 -20.37 -4.33 10.22
N ARG A 102 -19.33 -4.35 11.06
CA ARG A 102 -18.54 -3.15 11.39
C ARG A 102 -17.78 -2.60 10.18
N LEU A 103 -17.20 -3.46 9.34
CA LEU A 103 -16.50 -3.05 8.14
C LEU A 103 -17.46 -2.49 7.10
N GLU A 104 -18.63 -3.09 6.93
CA GLU A 104 -19.68 -2.61 6.04
C GLU A 104 -20.27 -1.28 6.50
N ALA A 105 -20.45 -1.11 7.82
CA ALA A 105 -20.94 0.14 8.41
C ALA A 105 -19.87 1.27 8.39
N ALA A 106 -18.59 0.94 8.26
CA ALA A 106 -17.51 1.92 8.21
C ALA A 106 -17.47 2.62 6.84
N ILE A 107 -18.30 3.64 6.67
CA ILE A 107 -18.24 4.53 5.50
C ILE A 107 -16.95 5.36 5.60
N ILE A 108 -15.97 5.06 4.74
CA ILE A 108 -14.77 5.88 4.59
C ILE A 108 -15.18 7.20 3.97
N THR A 109 -15.34 8.23 4.81
CA THR A 109 -15.57 9.58 4.32
C THR A 109 -14.26 10.06 3.68
N PRO A 110 -14.27 10.48 2.40
CA PRO A 110 -13.06 11.00 1.77
C PRO A 110 -12.56 12.23 2.53
N PRO A 111 -11.23 12.43 2.64
CA PRO A 111 -10.70 13.61 3.28
C PRO A 111 -11.18 14.87 2.56
N LEU A 112 -11.41 15.95 3.32
CA LEU A 112 -11.76 17.25 2.75
C LEU A 112 -10.66 17.66 1.75
N PRO A 113 -11.02 18.14 0.54
CA PRO A 113 -10.02 18.60 -0.41
C PRO A 113 -9.19 19.73 0.21
N PRO A 114 -7.91 19.84 -0.17
CA PRO A 114 -7.04 20.90 0.32
C PRO A 114 -7.60 22.28 -0.06
N ALA A 115 -7.41 23.25 0.83
CA ALA A 115 -7.79 24.64 0.55
C ALA A 115 -7.06 25.15 -0.71
N PRO A 116 -7.71 26.01 -1.52
CA PRO A 116 -7.07 26.60 -2.68
C PRO A 116 -5.86 27.43 -2.25
N VAL A 117 -4.76 27.30 -3.01
CA VAL A 117 -3.53 28.06 -2.79
C VAL A 117 -3.83 29.54 -3.04
N PRO A 118 -3.41 30.46 -2.15
CA PRO A 118 -3.61 31.89 -2.36
C PRO A 118 -2.89 32.36 -3.63
N GLU A 119 -3.55 33.22 -4.40
CA GLU A 119 -2.94 33.86 -5.56
C GLU A 119 -1.72 34.68 -5.11
N MET A 120 -0.54 34.31 -5.60
CA MET A 120 0.68 35.05 -5.28
C MET A 120 0.65 36.41 -5.98
N ALA A 121 0.92 37.48 -5.24
CA ALA A 121 1.14 38.80 -5.82
C ALA A 121 2.32 38.71 -6.81
N GLN A 122 2.08 39.10 -8.06
CA GLN A 122 3.14 39.13 -9.06
C GLN A 122 4.18 40.18 -8.67
N LEU A 123 5.45 39.80 -8.78
CA LEU A 123 6.55 40.75 -8.55
C LEU A 123 6.44 41.90 -9.56
N PRO A 124 6.74 43.14 -9.13
CA PRO A 124 6.82 44.26 -10.06
C PRO A 124 7.88 43.96 -11.13
N LYS A 125 7.60 44.38 -12.37
CA LYS A 125 8.55 44.23 -13.48
C LYS A 125 9.85 44.96 -13.16
N ALA A 126 10.98 44.37 -13.53
CA ALA A 126 12.30 44.99 -13.36
C ALA A 126 12.35 46.36 -14.07
N ASN A 127 12.83 47.39 -13.35
CA ASN A 127 13.05 48.72 -13.90
C ASN A 127 14.54 48.93 -14.18
N TYR A 128 14.88 49.31 -15.41
CA TYR A 128 16.25 49.51 -15.90
C TYR A 128 16.61 50.97 -16.22
N GLN A 129 15.75 51.93 -15.86
CA GLN A 129 15.94 53.35 -16.22
C GLN A 129 17.25 53.93 -15.70
N GLU A 130 17.66 53.58 -14.48
CA GLU A 130 18.90 54.10 -13.90
C GLU A 130 20.13 53.50 -14.61
N GLN A 131 20.08 52.20 -14.91
CA GLN A 131 21.14 51.49 -15.62
C GLN A 131 21.30 52.05 -17.04
N GLN A 132 20.19 52.32 -17.72
CA GLN A 132 20.19 52.99 -19.03
C GLN A 132 20.80 54.39 -18.94
N ALA A 133 20.37 55.22 -17.98
CA ALA A 133 20.95 56.56 -17.79
C ALA A 133 22.46 56.53 -17.49
N ARG A 134 22.95 55.50 -16.77
CA ARG A 134 24.38 55.31 -16.51
C ARG A 134 25.14 54.93 -17.79
N ILE A 135 24.57 54.06 -18.62
CA ILE A 135 25.14 53.68 -19.92
C ILE A 135 25.21 54.91 -20.83
N ASP A 136 24.14 55.69 -20.94
CA ASP A 136 24.08 56.87 -21.80
C ASP A 136 25.12 57.92 -21.39
N ARG A 137 25.28 58.16 -20.08
CA ARG A 137 26.34 59.06 -19.57
C ARG A 137 27.73 58.54 -19.89
N ALA A 138 27.97 57.24 -19.75
CA ALA A 138 29.25 56.64 -20.08
C ALA A 138 29.56 56.77 -21.58
N LEU A 139 28.57 56.54 -22.44
CA LEU A 139 28.70 56.71 -23.89
C LEU A 139 29.03 58.16 -24.26
N ALA A 140 28.30 59.13 -23.70
CA ALA A 140 28.57 60.54 -23.94
C ALA A 140 29.99 60.94 -23.49
N ASN A 141 30.44 60.43 -22.35
CA ASN A 141 31.80 60.68 -21.88
C ASN A 141 32.85 60.10 -22.84
N VAL A 142 32.66 58.86 -23.32
CA VAL A 142 33.56 58.24 -24.30
C VAL A 142 33.64 59.08 -25.57
N GLU A 143 32.49 59.49 -26.12
CA GLU A 143 32.43 60.34 -27.31
C GLU A 143 33.20 61.67 -27.11
N THR A 144 33.00 62.35 -25.98
CA THR A 144 33.75 63.59 -25.69
C THR A 144 35.26 63.35 -25.55
N THR A 145 35.68 62.22 -24.97
CA THR A 145 37.10 61.88 -24.86
C THR A 145 37.72 61.53 -26.21
N GLU A 146 36.98 60.86 -27.10
CA GLU A 146 37.43 60.54 -28.45
C GLU A 146 37.67 61.82 -29.26
N PHE A 147 36.77 62.81 -29.17
CA PHE A 147 36.98 64.12 -29.79
C PHE A 147 38.20 64.86 -29.22
N ALA A 148 38.36 64.89 -27.90
CA ALA A 148 39.51 65.54 -27.27
C ALA A 148 40.86 64.88 -27.64
N VAL A 149 40.87 63.55 -27.79
CA VAL A 149 42.04 62.81 -28.28
C VAL A 149 42.33 63.13 -29.75
N ALA A 150 41.31 63.22 -30.61
CA ALA A 150 41.47 63.58 -32.02
C ALA A 150 42.06 65.00 -32.19
N ASP A 151 41.61 65.97 -31.39
CA ASP A 151 42.16 67.33 -31.40
C ASP A 151 43.62 67.39 -30.94
N ASN A 152 43.98 66.61 -29.90
CA ASN A 152 45.36 66.50 -29.41
C ASN A 152 46.31 65.86 -30.45
N CYS A 153 45.82 64.90 -31.23
CA CYS A 153 46.58 64.28 -32.32
C CYS A 153 46.86 65.25 -33.50
N ASN A 154 45.98 66.21 -33.79
CA ASN A 154 46.22 67.22 -34.83
C ASN A 154 47.25 68.28 -34.41
N GLY A 155 47.40 68.56 -33.10
CA GLY A 155 48.37 69.54 -32.60
C GLY A 155 49.83 69.05 -32.56
N SER A 156 50.06 67.74 -32.57
CA SER A 156 51.40 67.14 -32.42
C SER A 156 52.13 66.86 -33.76
N ILE A 157 51.44 66.99 -34.90
CA ILE A 157 52.04 66.78 -36.24
C ILE A 157 52.87 68.01 -36.69
N SER A 158 52.74 69.17 -36.04
CA SER A 158 53.39 70.43 -36.49
C SER A 158 54.85 70.63 -36.04
N VAL A 159 55.46 69.67 -35.32
CA VAL A 159 56.83 69.84 -34.75
C VAL A 159 57.93 69.11 -35.56
N LEU A 160 57.57 68.34 -36.59
CA LEU A 160 58.55 67.70 -37.49
C LEU A 160 58.87 68.60 -38.70
N GLY A 161 59.60 69.69 -38.45
CA GLY A 161 60.01 70.58 -39.55
C GLY A 161 61.08 71.58 -39.17
N ARG A 162 62.33 71.14 -39.00
CA ARG A 162 63.54 71.97 -39.24
C ARG A 162 64.86 71.17 -39.16
N ASN A 163 65.58 71.14 -40.30
CA ASN A 163 67.03 70.94 -40.50
C ASN A 163 67.57 69.51 -40.27
N SER A 164 68.45 68.92 -41.10
CA SER A 164 69.49 69.47 -41.98
C SER A 164 69.85 68.54 -43.15
N ALA A 165 70.43 69.15 -44.18
CA ALA A 165 70.92 68.63 -45.45
C ALA A 165 72.05 67.58 -45.39
N TYR A 166 72.00 66.61 -46.34
CA TYR A 166 73.02 66.04 -47.28
C TYR A 166 74.51 65.85 -46.83
N PRO A 167 75.27 64.88 -47.39
CA PRO A 167 75.29 64.57 -48.83
C PRO A 167 75.49 63.10 -49.29
N LEU A 168 75.22 62.96 -50.59
CA LEU A 168 75.55 61.85 -51.50
C LEU A 168 77.03 61.44 -51.40
N ASP A 169 77.30 60.13 -51.48
CA ASP A 169 78.44 59.64 -52.24
C ASP A 169 78.08 58.36 -53.02
N ARG A 170 78.57 58.34 -54.24
CA ARG A 170 78.17 57.53 -55.40
C ARG A 170 79.47 56.95 -55.96
N SER A 171 79.74 55.66 -55.77
CA SER A 171 80.76 54.94 -56.58
C SER A 171 80.80 53.47 -56.16
N LYS A 172 80.19 52.57 -56.94
CA LYS A 172 80.87 51.57 -57.80
C LYS A 172 81.82 50.61 -57.06
N SER A 173 81.48 49.32 -57.04
CA SER A 173 82.07 48.28 -57.91
C SER A 173 81.27 46.99 -57.79
#